data_AF-A0A7S4FD98-F1
#
_entry.id   AF-A0A7S4FD98-F1
#
_cell.length_a   1.000
_cell.length_b   1.000
_cell.length_c   1.000
_cell.angle_alpha   90.00
_cell.angle_beta   90.00
_cell.angle_gamma   90.00
#
_symmetry.space_group_name_H-M   'P 1'
#
loop_
_entity.id
_entity.type
_entity.pdbx_description
1 polymer ?
#
loop_
_entity_poly.entity_id
_entity_poly.type
_entity_poly.pdbx_seq_one_letter_code
_entity_poly.pdbx_strand_id
1 'polypeptide(L)'
;MECRKQLAEEWRLELVQLAEGSLNEEGKLVRQLLAGLVTRVAMREMLHDLSLLPSQKEVHSFVSHFMVQNTLEFEVGGDVEAMLNALAVQPVRIRGKTLLDPEQIAEEVRHRRLEIASKMAAALEDTDDEHRSVHSTFLEKCFNIEADD
;
A
#
# COMPACT_ATOMS: atom_id res chain seq x y z
N MET A 1 6.12 -23.36 9.09
CA MET A 1 6.73 -22.38 8.18
C MET A 1 6.10 -22.43 6.80
N GLU A 2 5.82 -23.62 6.25
CA GLU A 2 5.19 -23.82 4.93
C GLU A 2 3.98 -22.93 4.64
N CYS A 3 3.00 -22.87 5.57
CA CYS A 3 1.79 -22.07 5.40
C CYS A 3 2.07 -20.55 5.29
N ARG A 4 3.09 -20.03 6.00
CA ARG A 4 3.47 -18.60 5.90
C ARG A 4 4.16 -18.28 4.59
N LYS A 5 5.05 -19.16 4.13
CA LYS A 5 5.75 -19.02 2.85
C LYS A 5 4.78 -19.09 1.68
N GLN A 6 3.85 -20.05 1.73
CA GLN A 6 2.79 -20.17 0.74
C GLN A 6 1.91 -18.90 0.69
N LEU A 7 1.49 -18.38 1.85
CA LEU A 7 0.69 -17.16 1.90
C LEU A 7 1.46 -15.92 1.40
N ALA A 8 2.75 -15.80 1.73
CA ALA A 8 3.60 -14.72 1.26
C ALA A 8 3.74 -14.75 -0.28
N GLU A 9 3.91 -15.94 -0.86
CA GLU A 9 3.97 -16.12 -2.31
C GLU A 9 2.63 -15.80 -2.98
N GLU A 10 1.51 -16.26 -2.43
CA GLU A 10 0.16 -15.93 -2.93
C GLU A 10 -0.07 -14.41 -2.93
N TRP A 11 0.29 -13.71 -1.84
CA TRP A 11 0.14 -12.26 -1.75
C TRP A 11 1.12 -11.50 -2.66
N ARG A 12 2.35 -12.00 -2.81
CA ARG A 12 3.35 -11.45 -3.73
C ARG A 12 2.83 -11.49 -5.16
N LEU A 13 2.29 -12.63 -5.60
CA LEU A 13 1.73 -12.78 -6.95
C LEU A 13 0.57 -11.82 -7.20
N GLU A 14 -0.35 -11.66 -6.24
CA GLU A 14 -1.44 -10.68 -6.35
C GLU A 14 -0.92 -9.23 -6.39
N LEU A 15 0.12 -8.90 -5.63
CA LEU A 15 0.74 -7.57 -5.66
C LEU A 15 1.45 -7.28 -6.99
N VAL A 16 2.12 -8.28 -7.58
CA VAL A 16 2.71 -8.16 -8.93
C VAL A 16 1.62 -7.91 -9.96
N GLN A 17 0.53 -8.68 -9.94
CA GLN A 17 -0.61 -8.47 -10.86
C GLN A 17 -1.21 -7.07 -10.68
N LEU A 18 -1.34 -6.60 -9.44
CA LEU A 18 -1.83 -5.24 -9.16
C LEU A 18 -0.87 -4.16 -9.67
N ALA A 19 0.44 -4.36 -9.55
CA ALA A 19 1.46 -3.44 -10.08
C ALA A 19 1.48 -3.39 -11.62
N GLU A 20 1.17 -4.52 -12.26
CA GLU A 20 1.07 -4.65 -13.72
C GLU A 20 -0.29 -4.21 -14.28
N GLY A 21 -1.30 -3.99 -13.42
CA GLY A 21 -2.66 -3.64 -13.83
C GLY A 21 -3.47 -4.81 -14.41
N SER A 22 -3.07 -6.05 -14.12
CA SER A 22 -3.74 -7.26 -14.59
C SER A 22 -4.84 -7.73 -13.61
N LEU A 23 -5.97 -8.20 -14.15
CA LEU A 23 -7.13 -8.62 -13.37
C LEU A 23 -7.46 -10.10 -13.62
N ASN A 24 -7.13 -10.97 -12.66
CA ASN A 24 -7.64 -12.34 -12.63
C ASN A 24 -8.85 -12.44 -11.67
N GLU A 25 -9.93 -13.13 -12.02
CA GLU A 25 -11.16 -13.15 -11.18
C GLU A 25 -11.03 -13.97 -9.87
N GLU A 26 -9.99 -14.79 -9.73
CA GLU A 26 -9.71 -15.54 -8.51
C GLU A 26 -9.16 -14.64 -7.39
N GLY A 27 -9.52 -14.91 -6.13
CA GLY A 27 -8.94 -14.21 -4.98
C GLY A 27 -9.47 -12.79 -4.70
N LYS A 28 -10.63 -12.40 -5.24
CA LYS A 28 -11.21 -11.05 -5.16
C LYS A 28 -11.11 -10.35 -3.78
N LEU A 29 -11.37 -11.08 -2.69
CA LEU A 29 -11.29 -10.52 -1.32
C LEU A 29 -9.85 -10.19 -0.89
N VAL A 30 -8.89 -11.06 -1.22
CA VAL A 30 -7.46 -10.86 -0.93
C VAL A 30 -6.93 -9.72 -1.78
N ARG A 31 -7.29 -9.68 -3.07
CA ARG A 31 -6.91 -8.57 -3.93
C ARG A 31 -7.46 -7.24 -3.44
N GLN A 32 -8.73 -7.18 -3.07
CA GLN A 32 -9.32 -5.95 -2.55
C GLN A 32 -8.64 -5.51 -1.24
N LEU A 33 -8.30 -6.45 -0.35
CA LEU A 33 -7.51 -6.15 0.83
C LEU A 33 -6.15 -5.55 0.48
N LEU A 34 -5.41 -6.18 -0.45
CA LEU A 34 -4.09 -5.70 -0.88
C LEU A 34 -4.20 -4.35 -1.59
N ALA A 35 -5.17 -4.16 -2.48
CA ALA A 35 -5.46 -2.89 -3.13
C ALA A 35 -5.78 -1.79 -2.10
N GLY A 36 -6.59 -2.10 -1.10
CA GLY A 36 -6.90 -1.23 0.05
C GLY A 36 -5.65 -0.82 0.82
N LEU A 37 -4.81 -1.79 1.20
CA LEU A 37 -3.57 -1.54 1.93
C LEU A 37 -2.59 -0.67 1.14
N VAL A 38 -2.28 -1.06 -0.10
CA VAL A 38 -1.34 -0.34 -0.96
C VAL A 38 -1.82 1.09 -1.22
N THR A 39 -3.11 1.27 -1.50
CA THR A 39 -3.68 2.62 -1.75
C THR A 39 -3.66 3.47 -0.49
N ARG A 40 -3.95 2.89 0.68
CA ARG A 40 -3.84 3.59 1.95
C ARG A 40 -2.40 4.06 2.22
N VAL A 41 -1.41 3.24 1.89
CA VAL A 41 0.01 3.63 1.98
C VAL A 41 0.32 4.74 0.96
N ALA A 42 -0.15 4.63 -0.29
CA ALA A 42 0.06 5.64 -1.33
C ALA A 42 -0.45 7.02 -0.92
N MET A 43 -1.66 7.07 -0.37
CA MET A 43 -2.25 8.32 0.10
C MET A 43 -1.54 8.86 1.35
N ARG A 44 -1.00 8.00 2.21
CA ARG A 44 -0.17 8.43 3.36
C ARG A 44 1.16 9.03 2.92
N GLU A 45 1.83 8.42 1.93
CA GLU A 45 3.04 8.98 1.33
C GLU A 45 2.75 10.34 0.67
N MET A 46 1.66 10.44 -0.09
CA MET A 46 1.22 11.73 -0.64
C MET A 46 0.96 12.77 0.46
N LEU A 47 0.27 12.42 1.55
CA LEU A 47 0.06 13.34 2.67
C LEU A 47 1.37 13.76 3.32
N HIS A 48 2.33 12.85 3.46
CA HIS A 48 3.66 13.19 3.96
C HIS A 48 4.32 14.23 3.05
N ASP A 49 4.38 13.99 1.74
CA ASP A 49 4.97 14.92 0.77
C ASP A 49 4.28 16.29 0.80
N LEU A 50 2.94 16.32 0.84
CA LEU A 50 2.17 17.56 0.92
C LEU A 50 2.41 18.29 2.24
N SER A 51 2.68 17.59 3.35
CA SER A 51 2.97 18.20 4.64
C SER A 51 4.31 18.96 4.65
N LEU A 52 5.24 18.57 3.79
CA LEU A 52 6.53 19.24 3.61
C LEU A 52 6.41 20.54 2.80
N LEU A 53 5.26 20.79 2.15
CA LEU A 53 5.02 21.91 1.26
C LEU A 53 3.91 22.83 1.82
N PRO A 54 4.25 23.94 2.51
CA PRO A 54 3.25 24.84 3.08
C PRO A 54 2.25 25.41 2.08
N SER A 55 2.65 25.57 0.81
CA SER A 55 1.78 26.02 -0.29
C SER A 55 0.67 25.03 -0.65
N GLN A 56 0.83 23.75 -0.26
CA GLN A 56 -0.09 22.66 -0.58
C GLN A 56 -1.02 22.29 0.60
N LYS A 57 -1.09 23.14 1.63
CA LYS A 57 -1.91 22.90 2.83
C LYS A 57 -3.37 22.56 2.52
N GLU A 58 -3.97 23.20 1.52
CA GLU A 58 -5.36 22.95 1.13
C GLU A 58 -5.53 21.57 0.46
N VAL A 59 -4.56 21.14 -0.36
CA VAL A 59 -4.53 19.78 -0.95
C VAL A 59 -4.36 18.74 0.15
N HIS A 60 -3.41 18.97 1.06
CA HIS A 60 -3.21 18.10 2.22
C HIS A 60 -4.50 17.93 3.03
N SER A 61 -5.16 19.04 3.37
CA SER A 61 -6.41 19.03 4.12
C SER A 61 -7.51 18.26 3.38
N PHE A 62 -7.64 18.48 2.08
CA PHE A 62 -8.62 17.79 1.24
C PHE A 62 -8.36 16.27 1.19
N VAL A 63 -7.15 15.84 0.86
CA VAL A 63 -6.77 14.42 0.78
C VAL A 63 -6.95 13.75 2.15
N SER A 64 -6.57 14.42 3.24
CA SER A 64 -6.71 13.90 4.59
C SER A 64 -8.18 13.67 4.97
N HIS A 65 -9.05 14.65 4.70
CA HIS A 65 -10.49 14.48 4.92
C HIS A 65 -11.08 13.38 4.04
N PHE A 66 -10.68 13.33 2.77
CA PHE A 66 -11.15 12.31 1.84
C PHE A 66 -10.78 10.89 2.32
N MET A 67 -9.55 10.68 2.81
CA MET A 67 -9.14 9.39 3.38
C MET A 67 -10.02 8.98 4.57
N VAL A 68 -10.30 9.92 5.49
CA VAL A 68 -11.11 9.63 6.68
C VAL A 68 -12.55 9.27 6.29
N GLN A 69 -13.13 10.01 5.33
CA GLN A 69 -14.50 9.77 4.86
C GLN A 69 -14.67 8.41 4.15
N ASN A 70 -13.61 7.90 3.53
CA ASN A 70 -13.65 6.65 2.75
C ASN A 70 -12.88 5.51 3.43
N THR A 71 -12.76 5.52 4.76
CA THR A 71 -11.97 4.52 5.51
C THR A 71 -12.38 3.07 5.18
N LEU A 72 -13.67 2.83 4.97
CA LEU A 72 -14.24 1.52 4.67
C LEU A 72 -13.85 1.00 3.27
N GLU A 73 -13.57 1.89 2.33
CA GLU A 73 -13.21 1.51 0.95
C GLU A 73 -11.84 0.82 0.88
N PHE A 74 -11.00 1.03 1.89
CA PHE A 74 -9.70 0.38 2.03
C PHE A 74 -9.77 -1.00 2.71
N GLU A 75 -10.96 -1.50 3.03
CA GLU A 75 -11.15 -2.80 3.69
C GLU A 75 -11.55 -3.90 2.70
N VAL A 76 -11.59 -5.15 3.17
CA VAL A 76 -11.88 -6.35 2.36
C VAL A 76 -13.21 -6.25 1.58
N GLY A 77 -14.21 -5.58 2.15
CA GLY A 77 -15.53 -5.39 1.55
C GLY A 77 -15.72 -4.07 0.79
N GLY A 78 -14.70 -3.23 0.74
CA GLY A 78 -14.74 -1.94 0.05
C GLY A 78 -14.47 -2.05 -1.45
N ASP A 79 -14.40 -0.90 -2.13
CA ASP A 79 -13.97 -0.80 -3.51
C ASP A 79 -13.13 0.47 -3.73
N VAL A 80 -11.81 0.28 -3.78
CA VAL A 80 -10.87 1.40 -3.92
C VAL A 80 -10.97 2.02 -5.31
N GLU A 81 -11.21 1.23 -6.36
CA GLU A 81 -11.32 1.77 -7.71
C GLU A 81 -12.59 2.59 -7.86
N ALA A 82 -13.72 2.13 -7.32
CA ALA A 82 -14.94 2.92 -7.26
C ALA A 82 -14.71 4.24 -6.51
N MET A 83 -14.01 4.19 -5.37
CA MET A 83 -13.64 5.38 -4.59
C MET A 83 -12.78 6.36 -5.42
N LEU A 84 -11.74 5.88 -6.12
CA LEU A 84 -10.86 6.73 -6.92
C LEU A 84 -11.55 7.26 -8.18
N ASN A 85 -12.44 6.48 -8.80
CA ASN A 85 -13.28 6.94 -9.90
C ASN A 85 -14.25 8.02 -9.44
N ALA A 86 -14.87 7.85 -8.27
CA ALA A 86 -15.73 8.86 -7.66
C ALA A 86 -14.97 10.14 -7.28
N LEU A 87 -13.68 10.03 -6.91
CA LEU A 87 -12.81 11.18 -6.70
C LEU A 87 -12.51 11.91 -8.02
N ALA A 88 -12.13 11.17 -9.07
CA ALA A 88 -11.71 11.75 -10.35
C ALA A 88 -12.82 12.56 -11.04
N VAL A 89 -14.09 12.18 -10.86
CA VAL A 89 -15.23 12.91 -11.44
C VAL A 89 -15.66 14.13 -10.62
N GLN A 90 -15.02 14.41 -9.48
CA GLN A 90 -15.34 15.61 -8.70
C GLN A 90 -14.87 16.87 -9.45
N PRO A 91 -15.65 17.97 -9.38
CA PRO A 91 -15.27 19.20 -10.06
C PRO A 91 -13.99 19.78 -9.46
N VAL A 92 -13.15 20.35 -10.33
CA VAL A 92 -12.00 21.17 -9.95
C VAL A 92 -12.46 22.34 -9.08
N ARG A 93 -11.71 22.64 -8.01
CA ARG A 93 -12.06 23.69 -7.04
C ARG A 93 -10.85 24.57 -6.76
N ILE A 94 -11.11 25.84 -6.49
CA ILE A 94 -10.07 26.76 -5.97
C ILE A 94 -10.33 26.92 -4.47
N ARG A 95 -9.31 26.66 -3.64
CA ARG A 95 -9.34 26.96 -2.19
C ARG A 95 -8.14 27.82 -1.82
N GLY A 96 -8.41 29.00 -1.28
CA GLY A 96 -7.38 29.99 -1.02
C GLY A 96 -6.65 30.38 -2.31
N LYS A 97 -5.36 30.08 -2.40
CA LYS A 97 -4.51 30.32 -3.59
C LYS A 97 -4.15 29.03 -4.34
N THR A 98 -4.78 27.92 -3.99
CA THR A 98 -4.42 26.58 -4.48
C THR A 98 -5.54 26.03 -5.36
N LEU A 99 -5.15 25.47 -6.51
CA LEU A 99 -6.03 24.71 -7.38
C LEU A 99 -6.08 23.27 -6.85
N LEU A 100 -7.29 22.79 -6.58
CA LEU A 100 -7.57 21.40 -6.25
C LEU A 100 -8.11 20.72 -7.48
N ASP A 101 -7.33 19.81 -8.03
CA ASP A 101 -7.70 18.98 -9.17
C ASP A 101 -7.90 17.52 -8.70
N PRO A 102 -9.15 17.08 -8.46
CA PRO A 102 -9.43 15.74 -7.98
C PRO A 102 -9.03 14.63 -8.96
N GLU A 103 -9.07 14.90 -10.27
CA GLU A 103 -8.64 13.95 -11.30
C GLU A 103 -7.12 13.73 -11.21
N GLN A 104 -6.36 14.82 -11.13
CA GLN A 104 -4.91 14.74 -10.95
C GLN A 104 -4.52 14.03 -9.65
N ILE A 105 -5.24 14.29 -8.55
CA ILE A 105 -5.00 13.60 -7.27
C ILE A 105 -5.28 12.10 -7.41
N ALA A 106 -6.38 11.71 -8.05
CA ALA A 106 -6.73 10.30 -8.25
C ALA A 106 -5.67 9.57 -9.10
N GLU A 107 -5.20 10.18 -10.19
CA GLU A 107 -4.14 9.63 -11.04
C GLU A 107 -2.81 9.48 -10.29
N GLU A 108 -2.41 10.49 -9.52
CA GLU A 108 -1.20 10.42 -8.71
C GLU A 108 -1.28 9.30 -7.65
N VAL A 109 -2.45 9.11 -7.02
CA VAL A 109 -2.67 7.99 -6.09
C VAL A 109 -2.57 6.64 -6.83
N ARG A 110 -3.16 6.51 -8.02
CA ARG A 110 -3.05 5.28 -8.83
C ARG A 110 -1.60 4.97 -9.17
N HIS A 111 -0.84 5.98 -9.60
CA HIS A 111 0.56 5.81 -9.96
C HIS A 111 1.40 5.33 -8.76
N ARG A 112 1.31 6.04 -7.63
CA ARG A 112 2.01 5.66 -6.38
C ARG A 112 1.61 4.28 -5.89
N ARG A 113 0.34 3.91 -6.05
CA ARG A 113 -0.15 2.58 -5.68
C ARG A 113 0.62 1.49 -6.43
N LEU A 114 0.86 1.64 -7.74
CA LEU A 114 1.63 0.65 -8.51
C LEU A 114 3.06 0.52 -7.99
N GLU A 115 3.71 1.65 -7.67
CA GLU A 115 5.06 1.64 -7.11
C GLU A 115 5.12 0.94 -5.75
N ILE A 116 4.16 1.22 -4.87
CA ILE A 116 4.10 0.60 -3.54
C ILE A 116 3.78 -0.89 -3.66
N ALA A 117 2.89 -1.29 -4.56
CA ALA A 117 2.59 -2.70 -4.79
C ALA A 117 3.86 -3.46 -5.20
N SER A 118 4.66 -2.90 -6.10
CA SER A 118 5.95 -3.46 -6.51
C SER A 118 6.94 -3.55 -5.33
N LYS A 119 7.08 -2.49 -4.53
CA LYS A 119 7.93 -2.49 -3.33
C LYS A 119 7.48 -3.54 -2.30
N MET A 120 6.18 -3.69 -2.08
CA MET A 120 5.62 -4.68 -1.16
C MET A 120 5.81 -6.11 -1.68
N ALA A 121 5.67 -6.33 -2.99
CA ALA A 121 5.96 -7.63 -3.61
C ALA A 121 7.43 -8.02 -3.43
N ALA A 122 8.37 -7.10 -3.67
CA ALA A 122 9.79 -7.35 -3.45
C ALA A 122 10.09 -7.69 -1.98
N ALA A 123 9.49 -6.97 -1.02
CA ALA A 123 9.67 -7.27 0.40
C ALA A 123 9.12 -8.65 0.79
N LEU A 124 8.02 -9.12 0.18
CA LEU A 124 7.50 -10.46 0.40
C LEU A 124 8.38 -11.56 -0.20
N GLU A 125 9.08 -11.28 -1.30
CA GLU A 125 10.07 -12.19 -1.89
C GLU A 125 11.24 -12.45 -0.94
N ASP A 126 11.74 -11.39 -0.30
CA ASP A 126 12.89 -11.43 0.62
C ASP A 126 12.57 -12.08 1.99
N THR A 127 11.28 -12.34 2.28
CA THR A 127 10.83 -12.88 3.59
C THR A 127 11.43 -14.26 3.89
N ASP A 128 11.71 -15.05 2.86
CA ASP A 128 12.30 -16.38 2.98
C ASP A 128 13.78 -16.35 3.43
N ASP A 129 14.51 -15.31 3.04
CA ASP A 129 15.90 -15.12 3.45
C ASP A 129 15.97 -14.55 4.87
N GLU A 130 15.05 -13.64 5.23
CA GLU A 130 14.91 -13.13 6.60
C GLU A 130 14.55 -14.25 7.58
N HIS A 131 13.57 -15.11 7.24
CA HIS A 131 13.19 -16.25 8.06
C HIS A 131 14.35 -17.23 8.29
N ARG A 132 15.14 -17.51 7.25
CA ARG A 132 16.35 -18.34 7.34
C ARG A 132 17.42 -17.69 8.22
N SER A 133 17.62 -16.39 8.09
CA SER A 133 18.56 -15.63 8.93
C SER A 133 18.15 -15.68 10.41
N VAL A 134 16.89 -15.37 10.74
CA VAL A 134 16.37 -15.41 12.11
C VAL A 134 16.48 -16.81 12.71
N HIS A 135 16.16 -17.86 11.94
CA HIS A 135 16.33 -19.24 12.39
C HIS A 135 17.79 -19.60 12.63
N SER A 136 18.71 -19.23 11.73
CA SER A 136 20.15 -19.45 11.92
C SER A 136 20.64 -18.76 13.18
N THR A 137 20.31 -17.48 13.37
CA THR A 137 20.72 -16.70 14.54
C THR A 137 20.10 -17.24 15.85
N PHE A 138 18.86 -17.71 15.81
CA PHE A 138 18.25 -18.37 16.97
C PHE A 138 18.95 -19.68 17.32
N LEU A 139 19.21 -20.52 16.32
CA LEU A 139 19.93 -21.78 16.51
C LEU A 139 21.38 -21.53 16.98
N GLU A 140 22.08 -20.56 16.42
CA GLU A 140 23.40 -20.11 16.89
C GLU A 140 23.36 -19.65 18.36
N LYS A 141 22.30 -18.96 18.80
CA LYS A 141 22.12 -18.60 20.22
C LYS A 141 21.78 -19.78 21.11
N CYS A 142 21.00 -20.75 20.61
CA CYS A 142 20.66 -21.97 21.36
C CYS A 142 21.83 -22.98 21.43
N PHE A 143 22.69 -22.99 20.41
CA PHE A 143 23.86 -23.86 20.30
C PHE A 143 25.17 -23.19 20.70
N ASN A 144 25.20 -21.86 20.90
CA ASN A 144 26.06 -21.21 21.88
C ASN A 144 25.58 -21.60 23.29
N ILE A 145 25.63 -22.91 23.55
CA ILE A 145 26.08 -23.44 24.82
C ILE A 145 27.37 -22.68 25.09
N GLU A 146 27.40 -21.92 26.18
CA GLU A 146 28.61 -21.31 26.70
C GLU A 146 29.72 -22.35 26.58
N ALA A 147 30.60 -22.15 25.60
CA ALA A 147 31.92 -22.73 25.66
C ALA A 147 32.64 -21.94 26.75
N ASP A 148 32.29 -22.25 28.00
CA ASP A 148 33.20 -22.11 29.14
C ASP A 148 34.39 -23.01 28.81
N ASP A 149 35.37 -22.44 28.10
CA ASP A 149 36.81 -22.39 28.45
C ASP A 149 37.63 -21.74 27.32
#